data_AF-A0A7V9HPB7-F1
#
_entry.id   AF-A0A7V9HPB7-F1
#
_cell.length_a   1.000
_cell.length_b   1.000
_cell.length_c   1.000
_cell.angle_alpha   90.00
_cell.angle_beta   90.00
_cell.angle_gamma   90.00
#
_symmetry.space_group_name_H-M   'P 1'
#
loop_
_entity.id
_entity.type
_entity.pdbx_description
1 polymer ?
#
loop_
_entity_poly.entity_id
_entity_poly.type
_entity_poly.pdbx_seq_one_letter_code
_entity_poly.pdbx_strand_id
1 'polypeptide(L)' 'RVLVRPSGTEPLVRLMVEAPGEEECERVLGRLVSVAGDALG' A
#
# COMPACT_ATOMS: atom_id res chain seq x y z
N ARG A 1 2.55 -1.54 11.09
CA ARG A 1 3.51 -0.61 10.45
C ARG A 1 3.13 -0.47 8.97
N VAL A 2 3.33 0.70 8.37
CA VAL A 2 3.09 0.93 6.93
C VAL A 2 4.38 1.44 6.30
N LEU A 3 4.79 0.87 5.18
CA LEU A 3 5.89 1.34 4.37
C LEU A 3 5.36 1.72 2.98
N VAL A 4 5.71 2.93 2.55
CA VAL A 4 5.41 3.45 1.23
C VAL A 4 6.73 3.82 0.57
N ARG A 5 6.99 3.31 -0.63
CA ARG A 5 8.17 3.71 -1.40
C ARG A 5 7.89 3.76 -2.89
N PRO A 6 8.38 4.77 -3.63
CA PRO A 6 8.36 4.73 -5.08
C PRO A 6 9.31 3.65 -5.59
N SER A 7 9.02 3.10 -6.77
CA SER A 7 10.00 2.29 -7.50
C SER A 7 10.98 3.20 -8.23
N GLY A 8 12.27 2.84 -8.20
CA GLY A 8 13.31 3.57 -8.91
C GLY A 8 13.49 3.14 -10.37
N THR A 9 12.84 2.04 -10.79
CA THR A 9 13.03 1.42 -12.11
C THR A 9 11.73 1.21 -12.88
N GLU A 10 10.58 1.40 -12.23
CA GLU A 10 9.26 1.18 -12.81
C GLU A 10 8.33 2.33 -12.39
N PRO A 11 7.34 2.73 -13.20
CA PRO A 11 6.40 3.79 -12.85
C PRO A 11 5.31 3.27 -11.89
N LEU A 12 5.71 2.82 -10.70
CA LEU A 12 4.81 2.29 -9.67
C LEU A 12 5.25 2.66 -8.26
N VAL A 13 4.30 2.62 -7.31
CA VAL A 13 4.53 2.79 -5.87
C VAL A 13 4.30 1.46 -5.16
N ARG A 14 5.20 1.11 -4.24
CA ARG A 14 5.08 -0.09 -3.41
C ARG A 14 4.50 0.27 -2.04
N LEU A 15 3.45 -0.43 -1.66
CA LEU A 15 2.78 -0.35 -0.37
C LEU A 15 3.00 -1.67 0.38
N MET A 16 3.47 -1.61 1.62
CA MET A 16 3.60 -2.78 2.48
C MET A 16 2.97 -2.49 3.84
N VAL A 17 2.23 -3.45 4.37
CA VAL A 17 1.56 -3.37 5.66
C VAL A 17 2.00 -4.55 6.51
N GLU A 18 2.31 -4.25 7.77
CA GLU A 18 2.58 -5.23 8.82
C GLU A 18 1.60 -5.01 9.97
N ALA A 19 0.88 -6.04 10.37
CA ALA A 19 -0.08 -6.02 11.46
C ALA A 19 -0.06 -7.37 12.20
N PRO A 20 -0.67 -7.47 13.40
CA PRO A 20 -0.73 -8.72 14.16
C PRO A 20 -1.39 -9.90 13.43
N GLY A 21 -2.21 -9.65 12.40
CA GLY A 21 -2.89 -10.68 11.63
C GLY A 21 -3.07 -10.32 10.15
N GLU A 22 -3.25 -11.36 9.34
CA GLU A 22 -3.39 -11.26 7.88
C GLU A 22 -4.63 -10.46 7.47
N GLU A 23 -5.79 -10.73 8.07
CA GLU A 23 -7.02 -9.98 7.80
C GLU A 23 -6.87 -8.48 8.06
N GLU A 24 -6.07 -8.10 9.06
CA GLU A 24 -5.79 -6.69 9.34
C GLU A 24 -4.85 -6.08 8.29
N CYS A 25 -3.82 -6.82 7.88
CA CYS A 25 -2.96 -6.42 6.77
C CYS A 25 -3.77 -6.18 5.50
N GLU A 26 -4.63 -7.13 5.11
CA GLU A 26 -5.44 -7.04 3.89
C GLU A 26 -6.41 -5.86 3.94
N ARG A 27 -7.13 -5.70 5.07
CA ARG A 27 -8.08 -4.60 5.25
C ARG A 27 -7.42 -3.23 5.15
N VAL A 28 -6.26 -3.07 5.77
CA VAL A 28 -5.49 -1.81 5.74
C VAL A 28 -4.89 -1.59 4.35
N LEU A 29 -4.29 -2.63 3.74
CA LEU A 29 -3.69 -2.54 2.42
C LEU A 29 -4.74 -2.18 1.35
N GLY A 30 -5.92 -2.79 1.39
CA GLY A 30 -7.01 -2.49 0.45
C GLY A 30 -7.46 -1.03 0.51
N ARG A 31 -7.58 -0.47 1.72
CA ARG A 31 -7.88 0.96 1.90
C ARG A 31 -6.79 1.86 1.33
N LEU A 32 -5.52 1.51 1.56
CA LEU A 32 -4.38 2.28 1.06
C LEU A 32 -4.29 2.23 -0.47
N VAL A 33 -4.53 1.07 -1.08
CA VAL A 33 -4.54 0.91 -2.54
C VAL A 33 -5.65 1.76 -3.16
N SER A 34 -6.85 1.76 -2.59
CA SER A 34 -7.96 2.59 -3.09
C SER A 34 -7.58 4.08 -3.08
N VAL A 35 -7.10 4.59 -1.94
CA VAL A 35 -6.72 6.01 -1.82
C VAL A 35 -5.53 6.36 -2.72
N ALA A 36 -4.55 5.46 -2.84
CA ALA A 36 -3.40 5.69 -3.71
C ALA A 36 -3.81 5.70 -5.19
N GLY A 37 -4.76 4.86 -5.59
CA GLY A 37 -5.35 4.88 -6.94
C GLY A 37 -6.00 6.23 -7.24
N ASP A 38 -6.81 6.76 -6.32
CA ASP A 38 -7.48 8.04 -6.49
C ASP A 38 -6.50 9.23 -6.51
N ALA A 39 -5.40 9.15 -5.75
CA ALA A 39 -4.43 10.24 -5.61
C ALA A 39 -3.34 10.26 -6.70
N LEU A 40 -3.06 9.11 -7.33
CA LEU A 40 -2.03 8.95 -8.35
C LEU A 40 -2.60 8.79 -9.78
N GLY A 41 -3.92 8.65 -9.89
CA GLY A 41 -4.66 8.61 -11.16
C GLY A 41 -4.72 9.96 -11.87
#